data_AF-A0A967VTB7-F1
#
_entry.id   AF-A0A967VTB7-F1
#
_cell.length_a   1.000
_cell.length_b   1.000
_cell.length_c   1.000
_cell.angle_alpha   90.00
_cell.angle_beta   90.00
_cell.angle_gamma   90.00
#
_symmetry.space_group_name_H-M   'P 1'
#
loop_
_entity.id
_entity.type
_entity.pdbx_description
1 polymer ?
#
loop_
_entity_poly.entity_id
_entity_poly.type
_entity_poly.pdbx_seq_one_letter_code
_entity_poly.pdbx_strand_id
1 'polypeptide(L)' 'WTEGLQLMKEGAKYKFFIPGDLAYGQNPPPGGKIGPNETLIFEVELLKVNPEDTTEQ' A
#
# COMPACT_ATOMS: atom_id res chain seq x y z
N TRP A 1 0.06 -4.49 -0.81
CA TRP A 1 -0.06 -3.24 -1.60
C TRP A 1 1.15 -3.01 -2.50
N THR A 2 2.37 -3.28 -2.02
CA THR A 2 3.64 -3.20 -2.79
C THR A 2 3.59 -3.88 -4.16
N GLU A 3 3.09 -5.12 -4.24
CA GLU A 3 2.93 -5.83 -5.52
C GLU A 3 1.95 -5.13 -6.48
N GLY A 4 0.89 -4.53 -5.94
CA GLY A 4 -0.09 -3.78 -6.72
C GLY A 4 0.47 -2.49 -7.31
N LEU A 5 1.42 -1.84 -6.63
CA LEU A 5 2.09 -0.64 -7.13
C LEU A 5 2.96 -0.92 -8.35
N GLN A 6 3.61 -2.10 -8.39
CA GLN A 6 4.45 -2.50 -9.52
C GLN A 6 3.67 -2.69 -10.84
N LEU A 7 2.35 -2.89 -10.75
CA LEU A 7 1.46 -3.06 -11.90
C LEU A 7 0.82 -1.74 -12.36
N MET A 8 1.02 -0.64 -11.61
CA MET A 8 0.43 0.64 -11.94
C MET A 8 1.16 1.30 -13.12
N LYS A 9 0.40 1.97 -13.98
CA LYS A 9 0.94 2.88 -14.99
C LYS A 9 1.09 4.27 -14.40
N GLU A 10 2.09 5.03 -14.85
CA GLU A 10 2.24 6.44 -14.49
C GLU A 10 0.96 7.23 -14.82
N GLY A 11 0.58 8.14 -13.94
CA GLY A 11 -0.66 8.91 -13.98
C GLY A 11 -1.91 8.13 -13.56
N ALA A 12 -1.82 6.84 -13.23
CA ALA A 12 -2.98 6.05 -12.82
C ALA A 12 -3.35 6.30 -11.35
N LYS A 13 -4.66 6.28 -11.07
CA LYS A 13 -5.26 6.38 -9.73
C LYS A 13 -5.97 5.11 -9.36
N TYR A 14 -5.43 4.35 -8.41
CA TYR A 14 -6.02 3.08 -7.95
C TYR A 14 -6.45 3.17 -6.49
N LYS A 15 -7.52 2.43 -6.17
CA LYS A 15 -7.95 2.21 -4.80
C LYS A 15 -7.60 0.78 -4.40
N PHE A 16 -6.73 0.63 -3.41
CA PHE A 16 -6.34 -0.65 -2.86
C PHE A 16 -7.17 -0.94 -1.62
N PHE A 17 -7.82 -2.10 -1.62
CA PHE A 17 -8.50 -2.66 -0.46
C PHE A 17 -7.60 -3.75 0.10
N ILE A 18 -7.08 -3.55 1.31
CA ILE A 18 -6.21 -4.49 1.98
C ILE A 18 -6.98 -5.09 3.16
N PRO A 19 -7.42 -6.35 3.04
CA PRO A 19 -7.98 -7.10 4.16
C PRO A 19 -7.07 -7.03 5.39
N GLY A 20 -7.67 -6.97 6.58
CA GLY A 20 -6.93 -6.74 7.82
C GLY A 20 -5.81 -7.75 8.08
N ASP A 21 -6.01 -9.01 7.70
CA ASP A 21 -5.02 -10.09 7.76
C ASP A 21 -3.79 -9.87 6.87
N LEU A 22 -3.96 -9.17 5.75
CA LEU A 22 -2.86 -8.74 4.85
C LEU A 22 -2.30 -7.35 5.21
N ALA A 23 -2.90 -6.67 6.19
CA ALA A 23 -2.50 -5.36 6.68
C ALA A 23 -1.79 -5.45 8.04
N TYR A 24 -2.45 -5.05 9.13
CA TYR A 24 -1.88 -5.06 10.48
C TYR A 24 -2.34 -6.25 11.35
N GLY A 25 -3.21 -7.11 10.82
CA GLY A 25 -3.72 -8.29 11.49
C GLY A 25 -4.39 -7.98 12.83
N GLN A 26 -4.26 -8.91 13.79
CA GLN A 26 -4.85 -8.75 15.11
C GLN A 26 -4.14 -7.74 16.02
N ASN A 27 -2.91 -7.36 15.68
CA ASN A 27 -2.07 -6.49 16.52
C ASN A 27 -1.76 -5.19 15.77
N PRO A 28 -2.75 -4.29 15.63
CA PRO A 28 -2.53 -3.00 15.01
C PRO A 28 -1.59 -2.11 15.85
N PRO A 29 -0.99 -1.07 15.24
CA PRO A 29 -0.10 -0.16 15.94
C PRO A 29 -0.74 0.41 17.22
N PRO A 30 -0.07 0.31 18.39
CA PRO A 30 -0.62 0.80 19.64
C PRO A 30 -0.83 2.32 19.60
N GLY A 31 -2.00 2.77 20.05
CA GLY A 31 -2.40 4.19 19.99
C GLY A 31 -2.83 4.67 18.60
N GLY A 32 -2.89 3.78 17.61
CA GLY A 32 -3.47 4.06 16.30
C GLY A 32 -5.00 4.13 16.31
N LYS A 33 -5.57 4.68 15.24
CA LYS A 33 -7.03 4.71 15.01
C LYS A 33 -7.58 3.42 14.40
N ILE A 34 -6.69 2.49 14.04
CA ILE A 34 -7.01 1.27 13.29
C ILE A 34 -7.21 0.13 14.28
N GLY A 35 -8.35 -0.54 14.20
CA GLY A 35 -8.69 -1.70 15.02
C GLY A 35 -8.10 -3.02 14.50
N PRO A 36 -8.15 -4.09 15.32
CA PRO A 36 -7.74 -5.43 14.91
C PRO A 36 -8.51 -5.92 13.67
N ASN A 37 -7.78 -6.47 12.69
CA ASN A 37 -8.32 -6.99 11.43
C ASN A 37 -9.16 -5.98 10.62
N GLU A 38 -8.98 -4.68 10.83
CA GLU A 38 -9.68 -3.67 10.06
C GLU A 38 -9.11 -3.59 8.62
N THR A 39 -10.02 -3.56 7.64
CA THR A 39 -9.65 -3.40 6.23
C THR A 39 -9.11 -2.01 5.98
N LEU A 40 -7.92 -1.91 5.40
CA LEU A 40 -7.34 -0.63 5.01
C LEU A 40 -7.71 -0.29 3.57
N ILE A 41 -8.08 0.95 3.35
CA ILE A 41 -8.39 1.48 2.02
C ILE A 41 -7.38 2.57 1.71
N PHE A 42 -6.55 2.35 0.69
CA PHE A 42 -5.60 3.34 0.20
C PHE A 42 -6.03 3.86 -1.16
N GLU A 43 -6.02 5.17 -1.33
CA GLU A 43 -6.11 5.80 -2.64
C GLU A 43 -4.71 6.23 -3.05
N VAL A 44 -4.22 5.64 -4.13
CA VAL A 44 -2.86 5.86 -4.61
C VAL A 44 -2.91 6.45 -6.01
N GLU A 45 -2.20 7.55 -6.17
CA GLU A 45 -1.91 8.17 -7.46
C GLU A 45 -0.44 7.97 -7.76
N LEU A 46 -0.12 7.24 -8.84
CA LEU A 46 1.26 7.07 -9.27
C LEU A 46 1.66 8.26 -10.14
N LEU A 47 2.46 9.18 -9.61
CA LEU A 47 2.87 10.38 -10.34
C LEU A 47 3.97 10.10 -11.36
N LYS A 48 5.01 9.35 -10.96
CA LYS A 48 6.17 9.04 -11.79
C LYS A 48 6.89 7.81 -11.22
N VAL A 49 7.41 6.95 -12.08
CA VAL A 49 8.36 5.90 -11.72
C VAL A 49 9.77 6.44 -12.01
N ASN A 50 10.65 6.44 -11.01
CA ASN A 50 12.04 6.80 -11.21
C ASN A 50 12.86 5.52 -11.49
N PRO A 51 13.37 5.31 -12.71
CA PRO A 51 14.11 4.08 -13.05
C PRO A 51 15.50 3.98 -12.38
N GLU A 52 16.00 5.09 -11.82
CA GLU A 52 17.37 5.22 -11.31
C GLU A 52 17.62 4.50 -9.96
N ASP A 53 16.60 3.94 -9.29
CA ASP A 53 16.74 3.19 -8.02
C ASP A 53 16.90 1.67 -8.23
N THR A 54 17.48 1.25 -9.37
CA THR A 54 17.83 -0.16 -9.64
C THR A 54 19.29 -0.47 -9.30
N THR A 55 19.93 0.34 -8.44
CA THR A 55 21.32 0.10 -8.05
C THR A 55 21.36 -0.90 -6.89
N GLU A 56 21.96 -2.06 -7.15
CA GLU A 56 22.36 -3.09 -6.19
C GLU A 56 22.73 -2.53 -4.81
N GLN A 57 22.10 -3.08 -3.75
CA GLN A 57 22.69 -3.13 -2.42
C GLN A 57 23.59 -4.35 -2.30
#